data_AF-Q7P2H3-F1
#
_entry.id   AF-Q7P2H3-F1
#
_cell.length_a   1.000
_cell.length_b   1.000
_cell.length_c   1.000
_cell.angle_alpha   90.00
_cell.angle_beta   90.00
_cell.angle_gamma   90.00
#
_symmetry.space_group_name_H-M   'P 1'
#
loop_
_entity.id
_entity.type
_entity.pdbx_description
1 polymer ?
#
loop_
_entity_poly.entity_id
_entity_poly.type
_entity_poly.pdbx_seq_one_letter_code
_entity_poly.pdbx_strand_id
1 'polypeptide(L)'
;MGITYIPPHYIAVGLFIIGAFISTATGTSVGSIVALGPIAVGLGEKSGVPMALILAAVMGGAMFGDNLSVISDTTIAATKTQGVEMKDKFRINLYIALPAAILTIILLFFFARPDVVPEAMNYDYNLVKVFPYIFVLVMALAGVNVFVVLTSGILLSGIIGFIYGDFTLLGYGKEIYNGFTNMTEIFVLSLLTGGMAQMVTRQGGIQWVIDTVQKFIVGKKSAKVGIGLLVSLADIAVANNTVAIIITGGISKKISEKNNVDLRESAAILDIFSCIFQGLIPYGAQMLILLGFAGDKVAPTQLIPLLWYQLLLGIFTLIYIFIPQISRKALSILDKNVEKK
;
A
#
# COMPACT_ATOMS: atom_id res chain seq x y z
N MET A 1 22.22 15.30 2.80
CA MET A 1 22.69 14.13 2.01
C MET A 1 21.77 13.81 0.84
N GLY A 2 20.56 13.25 1.03
CA GLY A 2 19.71 12.80 -0.10
C GLY A 2 19.47 13.89 -1.17
N ILE A 3 18.97 15.05 -0.77
CA ILE A 3 18.67 16.19 -1.67
C ILE A 3 19.93 16.84 -2.26
N THR A 4 21.09 16.64 -1.63
CA THR A 4 22.37 17.17 -2.10
C THR A 4 22.86 16.43 -3.36
N TYR A 5 22.57 15.12 -3.47
CA TYR A 5 23.06 14.26 -4.55
C TYR A 5 21.96 13.78 -5.50
N ILE A 6 20.71 13.73 -5.02
CA ILE A 6 19.56 13.27 -5.79
C ILE A 6 18.72 14.49 -6.15
N PRO A 7 18.63 14.83 -7.45
CA PRO A 7 17.71 15.87 -7.91
C PRO A 7 16.29 15.66 -7.37
N PRO A 8 15.60 16.73 -6.90
CA PRO A 8 14.28 16.61 -6.28
C PRO A 8 13.25 15.83 -7.09
N HIS A 9 13.32 15.88 -8.42
CA HIS A 9 12.40 15.18 -9.31
C HIS A 9 12.51 13.64 -9.26
N TYR A 10 13.60 13.09 -8.74
CA TYR A 10 13.77 11.65 -8.56
C TYR A 10 13.30 11.14 -7.19
N ILE A 11 13.00 12.03 -6.24
CA ILE A 11 12.65 11.63 -4.88
C ILE A 11 11.38 10.80 -4.86
N ALA A 12 10.31 11.27 -5.52
CA ALA A 12 9.05 10.54 -5.56
C ALA A 12 9.20 9.16 -6.23
N VAL A 13 9.95 9.08 -7.34
CA VAL A 13 10.24 7.81 -8.03
C VAL A 13 11.02 6.86 -7.12
N GLY A 14 12.06 7.35 -6.45
CA GLY A 14 12.87 6.58 -5.52
C GLY A 14 12.04 6.03 -4.36
N LEU A 15 11.19 6.87 -3.76
CA LEU A 15 10.30 6.47 -2.67
C LEU A 15 9.28 5.41 -3.11
N PHE A 16 8.72 5.54 -4.32
CA PHE A 16 7.83 4.51 -4.88
C PHE A 16 8.57 3.17 -5.03
N ILE A 17 9.76 3.16 -5.63
CA ILE A 17 10.53 1.93 -5.88
C ILE A 17 10.99 1.27 -4.56
N ILE A 18 11.48 2.08 -3.62
CA ILE A 18 11.89 1.58 -2.31
C ILE A 18 10.67 1.02 -1.56
N GLY A 19 9.55 1.72 -1.56
CA GLY A 19 8.30 1.26 -0.92
C GLY A 19 7.78 -0.03 -1.53
N ALA A 20 7.83 -0.14 -2.86
CA ALA A 20 7.52 -1.35 -3.60
C ALA A 20 8.38 -2.53 -3.14
N PHE A 21 9.70 -2.34 -3.06
CA PHE A 21 10.61 -3.40 -2.66
C PHE A 21 10.40 -3.82 -1.19
N ILE A 22 10.36 -2.87 -0.25
CA ILE A 22 10.15 -3.16 1.17
C ILE A 22 8.82 -3.90 1.35
N SER A 23 7.76 -3.44 0.71
CA SER A 23 6.43 -4.03 0.88
C SER A 23 6.32 -5.42 0.25
N THR A 24 6.96 -5.65 -0.90
CA THR A 24 7.06 -7.02 -1.46
C THR A 24 7.83 -7.95 -0.55
N ALA A 25 8.97 -7.50 0.00
CA ALA A 25 9.84 -8.30 0.85
C ALA A 25 9.23 -8.62 2.22
N THR A 26 8.56 -7.63 2.84
CA THR A 26 7.97 -7.76 4.18
C THR A 26 6.53 -8.27 4.16
N GLY A 27 5.84 -8.16 3.02
CA GLY A 27 4.43 -8.53 2.89
C GLY A 27 3.47 -7.61 3.65
N THR A 28 3.85 -6.35 3.85
CA THR A 28 2.99 -5.38 4.54
C THR A 28 3.11 -3.96 3.98
N SER A 29 1.99 -3.42 3.51
CA SER A 29 1.87 -2.01 3.13
C SER A 29 2.00 -1.07 4.32
N VAL A 30 1.35 -1.39 5.45
CA VAL A 30 1.40 -0.59 6.68
C VAL A 30 2.84 -0.48 7.20
N GLY A 31 3.55 -1.60 7.31
CA GLY A 31 4.94 -1.60 7.77
C GLY A 31 5.85 -0.76 6.86
N SER A 32 5.63 -0.83 5.55
CA SER A 32 6.38 -0.04 4.57
C SER A 32 6.10 1.45 4.67
N ILE A 33 4.84 1.85 4.89
CA ILE A 33 4.45 3.25 5.13
C ILE A 33 5.07 3.76 6.43
N VAL A 34 5.08 2.97 7.50
CA VAL A 34 5.71 3.39 8.77
C VAL A 34 7.23 3.56 8.61
N ALA A 35 7.88 2.69 7.85
CA ALA A 35 9.32 2.78 7.61
C ALA A 35 9.70 4.00 6.74
N LEU A 36 8.90 4.32 5.72
CA LEU A 36 9.23 5.38 4.75
C LEU A 36 8.57 6.72 5.03
N GLY A 37 7.44 6.76 5.73
CA GLY A 37 6.63 7.96 5.95
C GLY A 37 7.42 9.14 6.53
N PRO A 38 8.12 8.97 7.68
CA PRO A 38 8.92 10.05 8.26
C PRO A 38 10.04 10.55 7.32
N ILE A 39 10.66 9.62 6.58
CA ILE A 39 11.71 9.96 5.60
C ILE A 39 11.11 10.77 4.45
N ALA A 40 9.95 10.34 3.94
CA ALA A 40 9.25 10.99 2.85
C ALA A 40 8.81 12.41 3.22
N VAL A 41 8.26 12.61 4.44
CA VAL A 41 7.89 13.94 4.94
C VAL A 41 9.14 14.83 5.07
N GLY A 42 10.21 14.33 5.68
CA GLY A 42 11.45 15.10 5.81
C GLY A 42 12.09 15.48 4.47
N LEU A 43 11.97 14.61 3.46
CA LEU A 43 12.41 14.92 2.09
C LEU A 43 11.46 15.90 1.40
N GLY A 44 10.15 15.74 1.57
CA GLY A 44 9.14 16.60 0.96
C GLY A 44 9.29 18.07 1.37
N GLU A 45 9.50 18.33 2.66
CA GLU A 45 9.70 19.69 3.19
C GLU A 45 10.89 20.43 2.56
N LYS A 46 11.91 19.70 2.14
CA LYS A 46 13.17 20.27 1.62
C LYS A 46 13.30 20.19 0.11
N SER A 47 12.49 19.36 -0.55
CA SER A 47 12.60 19.09 -1.98
C SER A 47 11.88 20.11 -2.85
N GLY A 48 10.92 20.86 -2.30
CA GLY A 48 10.03 21.75 -3.06
C GLY A 48 8.95 21.03 -3.89
N VAL A 49 8.96 19.70 -3.93
CA VAL A 49 7.93 18.88 -4.59
C VAL A 49 6.67 18.85 -3.72
N PRO A 50 5.45 18.92 -4.29
CA PRO A 50 4.21 18.82 -3.52
C PRO A 50 4.21 17.63 -2.56
N MET A 51 4.04 17.90 -1.26
CA MET A 51 4.04 16.86 -0.21
C MET A 51 3.03 15.76 -0.52
N ALA A 52 1.83 16.12 -0.97
CA ALA A 52 0.79 15.17 -1.32
C ALA A 52 1.23 14.16 -2.40
N LEU A 53 2.05 14.59 -3.38
CA LEU A 53 2.56 13.73 -4.44
C LEU A 53 3.65 12.78 -3.94
N ILE A 54 4.52 13.26 -3.03
CA ILE A 54 5.52 12.41 -2.36
C ILE A 54 4.85 11.34 -1.52
N LEU A 55 3.84 11.70 -0.73
CA LEU A 55 3.09 10.75 0.07
C LEU A 55 2.32 9.77 -0.82
N ALA A 56 1.72 10.24 -1.92
CA ALA A 56 1.07 9.37 -2.89
C ALA A 56 2.04 8.37 -3.54
N ALA A 57 3.31 8.76 -3.77
CA ALA A 57 4.33 7.84 -4.25
C ALA A 57 4.70 6.76 -3.22
N VAL A 58 4.80 7.12 -1.92
CA VAL A 58 5.00 6.14 -0.83
C VAL A 58 3.82 5.19 -0.75
N MET A 59 2.59 5.70 -0.75
CA MET A 59 1.37 4.88 -0.74
C MET A 59 1.35 3.94 -1.95
N GLY A 60 1.58 4.45 -3.15
CA GLY A 60 1.58 3.66 -4.37
C GLY A 60 2.61 2.53 -4.32
N GLY A 61 3.85 2.82 -3.89
CA GLY A 61 4.90 1.82 -3.75
C GLY A 61 4.54 0.76 -2.72
N ALA A 62 4.13 1.18 -1.52
CA ALA A 62 3.74 0.26 -0.45
C ALA A 62 2.58 -0.66 -0.88
N MET A 63 1.55 -0.12 -1.54
CA MET A 63 0.40 -0.90 -1.99
C MET A 63 0.75 -1.81 -3.18
N PHE A 64 1.63 -1.37 -4.09
CA PHE A 64 2.16 -2.23 -5.15
C PHE A 64 2.87 -3.45 -4.59
N GLY A 65 3.76 -3.23 -3.62
CA GLY A 65 4.55 -4.34 -3.09
C GLY A 65 3.71 -5.34 -2.31
N ASP A 66 2.72 -4.88 -1.55
CA ASP A 66 1.81 -5.71 -0.76
C ASP A 66 0.95 -6.62 -1.67
N ASN A 67 0.38 -6.02 -2.71
CA ASN A 67 -0.38 -6.72 -3.76
C ASN A 67 0.44 -7.81 -4.49
N LEU A 68 1.76 -7.69 -4.51
CA LEU A 68 2.67 -8.68 -5.11
C LEU A 68 3.33 -9.61 -4.10
N SER A 69 3.21 -9.37 -2.81
CA SER A 69 3.91 -10.20 -1.83
C SER A 69 3.27 -11.58 -1.73
N VAL A 70 4.09 -12.63 -1.77
CA VAL A 70 3.64 -14.02 -1.62
C VAL A 70 3.33 -14.35 -0.15
N ILE A 71 3.85 -13.57 0.78
CA ILE A 71 3.73 -13.82 2.23
C ILE A 71 2.73 -12.88 2.92
N SER A 72 2.08 -11.97 2.19
CA SER A 72 1.09 -11.04 2.74
C SER A 72 -0.20 -11.76 3.16
N ASP A 73 -0.83 -11.28 4.23
CA ASP A 73 -2.10 -11.79 4.75
C ASP A 73 -3.21 -11.74 3.69
N THR A 74 -3.24 -10.69 2.86
CA THR A 74 -4.24 -10.56 1.79
C THR A 74 -4.03 -11.62 0.72
N THR A 75 -2.77 -11.90 0.36
CA THR A 75 -2.41 -12.98 -0.56
C THR A 75 -2.88 -14.32 -0.03
N ILE A 76 -2.55 -14.63 1.23
CA ILE A 76 -2.94 -15.90 1.87
C ILE A 76 -4.46 -16.02 1.93
N ALA A 77 -5.17 -14.96 2.34
CA ALA A 77 -6.62 -14.94 2.41
C ALA A 77 -7.27 -15.15 1.03
N ALA A 78 -6.80 -14.43 0.00
CA ALA A 78 -7.33 -14.51 -1.34
C ALA A 78 -7.13 -15.92 -1.93
N THR A 79 -5.92 -16.47 -1.82
CA THR A 79 -5.61 -17.78 -2.40
C THR A 79 -6.28 -18.91 -1.64
N LYS A 80 -6.34 -18.83 -0.30
CA LYS A 80 -6.97 -19.87 0.52
C LYS A 80 -8.48 -19.91 0.34
N THR A 81 -9.14 -18.76 0.24
CA THR A 81 -10.59 -18.70 0.00
C THR A 81 -10.98 -19.21 -1.38
N GLN A 82 -10.13 -19.00 -2.40
CA GLN A 82 -10.38 -19.53 -3.74
C GLN A 82 -9.91 -20.99 -3.91
N GLY A 83 -8.95 -21.45 -3.12
CA GLY A 83 -8.35 -22.78 -3.24
C GLY A 83 -7.36 -22.86 -4.40
N VAL A 84 -6.53 -21.84 -4.55
CA VAL A 84 -5.47 -21.75 -5.58
C VAL A 84 -4.11 -21.53 -4.95
N GLU A 85 -3.05 -21.76 -5.72
CA GLU A 85 -1.68 -21.55 -5.27
C GLU A 85 -1.32 -20.05 -5.24
N MET A 86 -0.56 -19.63 -4.23
CA MET A 86 -0.10 -18.24 -4.09
C MET A 86 0.72 -17.78 -5.30
N LYS A 87 1.49 -18.69 -5.90
CA LYS A 87 2.30 -18.42 -7.10
C LYS A 87 1.45 -18.06 -8.32
N ASP A 88 0.27 -18.66 -8.46
CA ASP A 88 -0.60 -18.40 -9.60
C ASP A 88 -1.22 -17.01 -9.50
N LYS A 89 -1.72 -16.67 -8.30
CA LYS A 89 -2.18 -15.31 -7.98
C LYS A 89 -1.08 -14.29 -8.23
N PHE A 90 0.13 -14.52 -7.71
CA PHE A 90 1.28 -13.61 -7.88
C PHE A 90 1.52 -13.26 -9.35
N ARG A 91 1.52 -14.27 -10.23
CA ARG A 91 1.77 -14.08 -11.66
C ARG A 91 0.67 -13.28 -12.36
N ILE A 92 -0.60 -13.51 -12.01
CA ILE A 92 -1.72 -12.71 -12.55
C ILE A 92 -1.63 -11.28 -12.04
N ASN A 93 -1.41 -11.09 -10.74
CA ASN A 93 -1.23 -9.75 -10.16
C ASN A 93 -0.06 -9.01 -10.81
N LEU A 94 1.08 -9.66 -10.98
CA LEU A 94 2.25 -9.06 -11.62
C LEU A 94 1.94 -8.64 -13.07
N TYR A 95 1.22 -9.49 -13.81
CA TYR A 95 0.83 -9.18 -15.19
C TYR A 95 -0.04 -7.92 -15.29
N ILE A 96 -0.91 -7.68 -14.31
CA ILE A 96 -1.82 -6.51 -14.28
C ILE A 96 -1.14 -5.28 -13.65
N ALA A 97 -0.41 -5.47 -12.54
CA ALA A 97 0.16 -4.40 -11.74
C ALA A 97 1.45 -3.82 -12.31
N LEU A 98 2.25 -4.61 -13.03
CA LEU A 98 3.52 -4.14 -13.60
C LEU A 98 3.33 -3.00 -14.62
N PRO A 99 2.40 -3.09 -15.60
CA PRO A 99 2.09 -1.95 -16.47
C PRO A 99 1.63 -0.70 -15.71
N ALA A 100 0.81 -0.86 -14.67
CA ALA A 100 0.34 0.24 -13.84
C ALA A 100 1.49 0.93 -13.08
N ALA A 101 2.40 0.14 -12.50
CA ALA A 101 3.58 0.64 -11.80
C ALA A 101 4.56 1.35 -12.74
N ILE A 102 4.84 0.77 -13.92
CA ILE A 102 5.71 1.41 -14.92
C ILE A 102 5.14 2.77 -15.33
N LEU A 103 3.83 2.84 -15.62
CA LEU A 103 3.20 4.09 -16.00
C LEU A 103 3.19 5.10 -14.84
N THR A 104 3.01 4.64 -13.60
CA THR A 104 3.14 5.52 -12.42
C THR A 104 4.55 6.07 -12.28
N ILE A 105 5.59 5.24 -12.45
CA ILE A 105 6.99 5.69 -12.43
C ILE A 105 7.25 6.75 -13.50
N ILE A 106 6.73 6.54 -14.71
CA ILE A 106 6.81 7.52 -15.80
C ILE A 106 6.12 8.83 -15.41
N LEU A 107 4.91 8.77 -14.88
CA LEU A 107 4.18 9.97 -14.45
C LEU A 107 4.94 10.69 -13.33
N LEU A 108 5.41 9.99 -12.30
CA LEU A 108 6.20 10.58 -11.21
C LEU A 108 7.48 11.23 -11.75
N PHE A 109 8.18 10.59 -12.67
CA PHE A 109 9.39 11.14 -13.28
C PHE A 109 9.14 12.50 -13.97
N PHE A 110 8.02 12.64 -14.68
CA PHE A 110 7.71 13.87 -15.44
C PHE A 110 7.03 14.95 -14.60
N PHE A 111 6.16 14.56 -13.67
CA PHE A 111 5.26 15.47 -12.94
C PHE A 111 5.66 15.74 -11.49
N ALA A 112 6.55 14.95 -10.88
CA ALA A 112 7.05 15.23 -9.52
C ALA A 112 8.14 16.31 -9.55
N ARG A 113 7.79 17.49 -10.04
CA ARG A 113 8.69 18.64 -10.11
C ARG A 113 8.52 19.53 -8.87
N PRO A 114 9.58 20.21 -8.42
CA PRO A 114 9.45 21.21 -7.38
C PRO A 114 8.64 22.41 -7.89
N ASP A 115 7.63 22.82 -7.11
CA ASP A 115 6.83 24.03 -7.41
C ASP A 115 7.67 25.29 -7.21
N VAL A 116 8.58 25.23 -6.23
CA VAL A 116 9.57 26.26 -5.93
C VAL A 116 10.92 25.58 -6.03
N VAL A 117 11.76 26.02 -6.97
CA VAL A 117 13.14 25.52 -7.10
C VAL A 117 13.86 25.84 -5.80
N PRO A 118 14.27 24.84 -4.99
CA PRO A 118 15.00 25.12 -3.77
C PRO A 118 16.31 25.82 -4.15
N GLU A 119 16.66 26.91 -3.46
CA GLU A 119 18.01 27.48 -3.59
C GLU A 119 19.03 26.38 -3.30
N ALA A 120 20.13 26.35 -4.07
CA ALA A 120 21.20 25.38 -3.90
C ALA A 120 21.92 25.63 -2.57
N MET A 121 21.33 25.15 -1.48
CA MET A 121 21.93 25.21 -0.15
C MET A 121 22.95 24.09 0.00
N ASN A 122 24.17 24.46 0.39
CA ASN A 122 25.13 23.50 0.94
C ASN A 122 24.60 23.03 2.29
N TYR A 123 23.88 21.91 2.30
CA TYR A 123 23.44 21.28 3.53
C TYR A 123 24.64 20.63 4.22
N ASP A 124 25.07 21.17 5.36
CA ASP A 124 25.93 20.43 6.27
C ASP A 124 25.18 19.20 6.80
N TYR A 125 25.78 18.03 6.64
CA TYR A 125 25.23 16.78 7.14
C TYR A 125 26.31 15.97 7.84
N ASN A 126 25.91 15.30 8.93
CA ASN A 126 26.78 14.38 9.64
C ASN A 126 26.39 12.94 9.29
N LEU A 127 27.31 12.18 8.68
CA LEU A 127 27.08 10.80 8.26
C LEU A 127 26.67 9.88 9.42
N VAL A 128 27.20 10.12 10.62
CA VAL A 128 26.84 9.36 11.83
C VAL A 128 25.39 9.65 12.21
N LYS A 129 24.93 10.91 12.15
CA LYS A 129 23.54 11.27 12.44
C LYS A 129 22.55 10.78 11.37
N VAL A 130 23.02 10.49 10.16
CA VAL A 130 22.23 9.90 9.07
C VAL A 130 22.11 8.37 9.23
N PHE A 131 23.05 7.74 9.92
CA PHE A 131 23.15 6.28 10.04
C PHE A 131 21.87 5.59 10.54
N PRO A 132 21.11 6.10 11.54
CA PRO A 132 19.87 5.45 11.96
C PRO A 132 18.84 5.29 10.84
N TYR A 133 18.71 6.27 9.95
CA TYR A 133 17.79 6.20 8.82
C TYR A 133 18.22 5.16 7.79
N ILE A 134 19.54 5.10 7.48
CA ILE A 134 20.09 4.09 6.58
C ILE A 134 19.92 2.69 7.19
N PHE A 135 20.17 2.55 8.48
CA PHE A 135 19.98 1.30 9.21
C PHE A 135 18.54 0.81 9.13
N VAL A 136 17.56 1.68 9.42
CA VAL A 136 16.12 1.36 9.31
C VAL A 136 15.78 0.92 7.88
N LEU A 137 16.25 1.66 6.88
CA LEU A 137 16.03 1.33 5.47
C LEU A 137 16.60 -0.05 5.12
N VAL A 138 17.87 -0.30 5.45
CA VAL A 138 18.57 -1.56 5.12
C VAL A 138 17.91 -2.75 5.80
N MET A 139 17.55 -2.63 7.08
CA MET A 139 16.90 -3.70 7.82
C MET A 139 15.49 -3.98 7.31
N ALA A 140 14.73 -2.94 6.92
CA ALA A 140 13.43 -3.09 6.28
C ALA A 140 13.56 -3.77 4.89
N LEU A 141 14.57 -3.39 4.09
CA LEU A 141 14.88 -4.04 2.81
C LEU A 141 15.34 -5.49 2.99
N ALA A 142 16.00 -5.81 4.11
CA ALA A 142 16.38 -7.18 4.48
C ALA A 142 15.20 -8.04 4.96
N GLY A 143 13.97 -7.50 5.00
CA GLY A 143 12.78 -8.23 5.41
C GLY A 143 12.65 -8.44 6.91
N VAL A 144 13.42 -7.71 7.73
CA VAL A 144 13.31 -7.79 9.18
C VAL A 144 11.99 -7.18 9.64
N ASN A 145 11.39 -7.78 10.67
CA ASN A 145 10.11 -7.32 11.22
C ASN A 145 10.17 -5.83 11.59
N VAL A 146 9.20 -5.06 11.09
CA VAL A 146 9.18 -3.60 11.22
C VAL A 146 9.20 -3.12 12.67
N PHE A 147 8.58 -3.84 13.62
CA PHE A 147 8.68 -3.49 15.04
C PHE A 147 10.14 -3.54 15.53
N VAL A 148 10.86 -4.60 15.18
CA VAL A 148 12.28 -4.73 15.53
C VAL A 148 13.10 -3.63 14.86
N VAL A 149 12.84 -3.35 13.58
CA VAL A 149 13.54 -2.31 12.81
C VAL A 149 13.36 -0.93 13.46
N LEU A 150 12.13 -0.54 13.78
CA LEU A 150 11.84 0.79 14.34
C LEU A 150 12.33 0.91 15.78
N THR A 151 12.13 -0.10 16.63
CA THR A 151 12.61 -0.06 18.02
C THR A 151 14.14 0.02 18.07
N SER A 152 14.84 -0.77 17.25
CA SER A 152 16.31 -0.69 17.17
C SER A 152 16.78 0.63 16.56
N GLY A 153 16.07 1.19 15.58
CA GLY A 153 16.34 2.53 15.03
C GLY A 153 16.18 3.66 16.05
N ILE A 154 15.16 3.59 16.91
CA ILE A 154 14.95 4.54 18.01
C ILE A 154 16.11 4.46 19.01
N LEU A 155 16.48 3.24 19.45
CA LEU A 155 17.62 3.03 20.35
C LEU A 155 18.93 3.57 19.77
N LEU A 156 19.20 3.26 18.50
CA LEU A 156 20.39 3.73 17.80
C LEU A 156 20.43 5.26 17.69
N SER A 157 19.28 5.88 17.39
CA SER A 157 19.13 7.35 17.36
C SER A 157 19.40 7.97 18.73
N GLY A 158 18.90 7.34 19.80
CA GLY A 158 19.16 7.76 21.19
C GLY A 158 20.66 7.69 21.54
N ILE A 159 21.30 6.57 21.25
CA ILE A 159 22.75 6.37 21.51
C ILE A 159 23.58 7.44 20.81
N ILE A 160 23.34 7.68 19.52
CA ILE A 160 24.07 8.69 18.75
C ILE A 160 23.79 10.09 19.28
N GLY A 161 22.52 10.40 19.59
CA GLY A 161 22.13 11.71 20.16
C GLY A 161 22.76 11.98 21.52
N PHE A 162 22.93 10.97 22.38
CA PHE A 162 23.64 11.12 23.65
C PHE A 162 25.14 11.34 23.46
N ILE A 163 25.79 10.62 22.54
CA ILE A 163 27.23 10.76 22.26
C ILE A 163 27.56 12.17 21.72
N TYR A 164 26.71 12.70 20.84
CA TYR A 164 26.91 14.02 20.23
C TYR A 164 26.38 15.18 21.08
N GLY A 165 25.75 14.89 22.23
CA GLY A 165 25.18 15.91 23.12
C GLY A 165 23.90 16.58 22.58
N ASP A 166 23.29 16.04 21.51
CA ASP A 166 22.03 16.55 20.96
C ASP A 166 20.83 16.19 21.85
N PHE A 167 20.93 15.09 22.61
CA PHE A 167 19.88 14.66 23.53
C PHE A 167 20.35 14.62 24.98
N THR A 168 19.48 15.07 25.89
CA THR A 168 19.49 14.69 27.29
C THR A 168 18.55 13.51 27.52
N LEU A 169 18.68 12.76 28.62
CA LEU A 169 17.78 11.63 28.91
C LEU A 169 16.31 12.08 28.90
N LEU A 170 16.03 13.25 29.46
CA LEU A 170 14.68 13.83 29.48
C LEU A 170 14.25 14.31 28.09
N GLY A 171 15.16 14.89 27.29
CA GLY A 171 14.88 15.29 25.91
C GLY A 171 14.53 14.09 25.03
N TYR A 172 15.32 13.01 25.09
CA TYR A 172 15.05 11.78 24.36
C TYR A 172 13.70 11.15 24.76
N GLY A 173 13.41 11.08 26.06
CA GLY A 173 12.11 10.62 26.55
C GLY A 173 10.94 11.49 26.05
N LYS A 174 11.13 12.81 25.98
CA LYS A 174 10.14 13.76 25.45
C LYS A 174 9.89 13.54 23.95
N GLU A 175 10.92 13.29 23.15
CA GLU A 175 10.73 12.99 21.71
C GLU A 175 9.98 11.68 21.48
N ILE A 176 10.28 10.64 22.28
CA ILE A 176 9.50 9.39 22.25
C ILE A 176 8.04 9.68 22.61
N TYR A 177 7.80 10.42 23.70
CA TYR A 177 6.45 10.79 24.14
C TYR A 177 5.69 11.58 23.07
N ASN A 178 6.33 12.57 22.44
CA ASN A 178 5.75 13.34 21.34
C ASN A 178 5.35 12.43 20.16
N GLY A 179 6.19 11.44 19.82
CA GLY A 179 5.88 10.45 18.81
C GLY A 179 4.61 9.65 19.12
N PHE A 180 4.43 9.23 20.38
CA PHE A 180 3.20 8.57 20.83
C PHE A 180 1.99 9.50 20.79
N THR A 181 2.12 10.74 21.30
CA THR A 181 0.98 11.68 21.33
C THR A 181 0.48 12.01 19.92
N ASN A 182 1.38 12.21 18.96
CA ASN A 182 1.04 12.51 17.57
C ASN A 182 0.25 11.39 16.88
N MET A 183 0.33 10.14 17.37
CA MET A 183 -0.41 9.01 16.84
C MET A 183 -1.74 8.74 17.56
N THR A 184 -2.01 9.43 18.68
CA THR A 184 -3.19 9.17 19.52
C THR A 184 -4.50 9.39 18.77
N GLU A 185 -4.61 10.50 18.04
CA GLU A 185 -5.84 10.85 17.31
C GLU A 185 -6.17 9.82 16.24
N ILE A 186 -5.17 9.43 15.45
CA ILE A 186 -5.30 8.40 14.41
C ILE A 186 -5.63 7.04 15.02
N PHE A 187 -5.01 6.69 16.14
CA PHE A 187 -5.32 5.46 16.85
C PHE A 187 -6.78 5.42 17.31
N VAL A 188 -7.28 6.49 17.94
CA VAL A 188 -8.68 6.60 18.38
C VAL A 188 -9.64 6.55 17.18
N LEU A 189 -9.35 7.29 16.11
CA LEU A 189 -10.15 7.28 14.89
C LEU A 189 -10.21 5.88 14.26
N SER A 190 -9.07 5.19 14.16
CA SER A 190 -8.99 3.81 13.63
C SER A 190 -9.78 2.83 14.50
N LEU A 191 -9.72 2.98 15.83
CA LEU A 191 -10.46 2.15 16.78
C LEU A 191 -11.98 2.35 16.64
N LEU A 192 -12.44 3.60 16.55
CA LEU A 192 -13.87 3.91 16.40
C LEU A 192 -14.42 3.45 15.05
N THR A 193 -13.67 3.68 13.97
CA THR A 193 -14.06 3.25 12.61
C THR A 193 -14.10 1.73 12.50
N GLY A 194 -13.13 1.01 13.08
CA GLY A 194 -13.16 -0.46 13.19
C GLY A 194 -14.35 -0.98 14.01
N GLY A 195 -14.74 -0.27 15.09
CA GLY A 195 -15.95 -0.59 15.85
C GLY A 195 -17.23 -0.43 15.03
N MET A 196 -17.36 0.66 14.27
CA MET A 196 -18.50 0.90 13.37
C MET A 196 -18.59 -0.14 12.25
N ALA A 197 -17.46 -0.45 11.62
CA ALA A 197 -17.32 -1.54 10.64
C ALA A 197 -17.92 -2.87 11.15
N GLN A 198 -17.57 -3.24 12.38
CA GLN A 198 -18.05 -4.48 12.98
C GLN A 198 -19.55 -4.44 13.29
N MET A 199 -20.09 -3.29 13.70
CA MET A 199 -21.53 -3.11 13.90
C MET A 199 -22.30 -3.24 12.59
N VAL A 200 -21.84 -2.62 11.50
CA VAL A 200 -22.43 -2.75 10.16
C VAL A 200 -22.44 -4.21 9.71
N THR A 201 -21.35 -4.93 9.96
CA THR A 201 -21.24 -6.35 9.64
C THR A 201 -22.24 -7.19 10.43
N ARG A 202 -22.36 -6.96 11.75
CA ARG A 202 -23.34 -7.67 12.60
C ARG A 202 -24.79 -7.42 12.23
N GLN A 203 -25.12 -6.22 11.75
CA GLN A 203 -26.48 -5.88 11.34
C GLN A 203 -26.83 -6.32 9.91
N GLY A 204 -25.97 -7.13 9.27
CA GLY A 204 -26.23 -7.69 7.94
C GLY A 204 -25.92 -6.74 6.78
N GLY A 205 -25.24 -5.62 7.02
CA GLY A 205 -24.85 -4.69 5.95
C GLY A 205 -24.01 -5.35 4.86
N ILE A 206 -23.09 -6.24 5.24
CA ILE A 206 -22.30 -7.01 4.28
C ILE A 206 -23.16 -8.00 3.49
N GLN A 207 -24.15 -8.63 4.12
CA GLN A 207 -25.10 -9.51 3.42
C GLN A 207 -25.92 -8.75 2.39
N TRP A 208 -26.37 -7.54 2.73
CA TRP A 208 -27.05 -6.66 1.78
C TRP A 208 -26.16 -6.29 0.58
N VAL A 209 -24.87 -6.02 0.81
CA VAL A 209 -23.90 -5.77 -0.26
C VAL A 209 -23.79 -6.98 -1.18
N ILE A 210 -23.66 -8.18 -0.61
CA ILE A 210 -23.63 -9.45 -1.35
C ILE A 210 -24.85 -9.59 -2.25
N ASP A 211 -26.04 -9.49 -1.67
CA ASP A 211 -27.31 -9.72 -2.38
C ASP A 211 -27.53 -8.66 -3.48
N THR A 212 -27.08 -7.43 -3.25
CA THR A 212 -27.18 -6.33 -4.21
C THR A 212 -26.26 -6.54 -5.40
N VAL A 213 -24.99 -6.86 -5.15
CA VAL A 213 -24.00 -7.07 -6.22
C VAL A 213 -24.37 -8.29 -7.09
N GLN A 214 -24.90 -9.35 -6.49
CA GLN A 214 -25.29 -10.56 -7.22
C GLN A 214 -26.37 -10.31 -8.29
N LYS A 215 -27.24 -9.30 -8.11
CA LYS A 215 -28.30 -8.97 -9.08
C LYS A 215 -27.77 -8.50 -10.44
N PHE A 216 -26.56 -7.95 -10.48
CA PHE A 216 -25.95 -7.43 -11.71
C PHE A 216 -25.08 -8.47 -12.45
N ILE A 217 -24.97 -9.69 -11.91
CA ILE A 217 -24.12 -10.74 -12.47
C ILE A 217 -24.91 -11.56 -13.48
N VAL A 218 -24.65 -11.32 -14.77
CA VAL A 218 -25.29 -12.00 -15.91
C VAL A 218 -24.36 -12.97 -16.64
N GLY A 219 -23.05 -12.79 -16.55
CA GLY A 219 -22.06 -13.69 -17.14
C GLY A 219 -20.63 -13.44 -16.66
N LYS A 220 -19.65 -14.01 -17.37
CA LYS A 220 -18.24 -14.04 -16.95
C LYS A 220 -17.61 -12.67 -16.67
N LYS A 221 -17.89 -11.66 -17.50
CA LYS A 221 -17.34 -10.29 -17.32
C LYS A 221 -17.96 -9.59 -16.10
N SER A 222 -19.28 -9.59 -16.01
CA SER A 222 -20.00 -9.01 -14.86
C SER A 222 -19.70 -9.76 -13.56
N ALA A 223 -19.39 -11.06 -13.61
CA ALA A 223 -18.97 -11.83 -12.45
C ALA A 223 -17.61 -11.32 -11.92
N LYS A 224 -16.63 -11.10 -12.79
CA LYS A 224 -15.33 -10.52 -12.40
C LYS A 224 -15.48 -9.12 -11.81
N VAL A 225 -16.26 -8.24 -12.44
CA VAL A 225 -16.56 -6.90 -11.88
C VAL A 225 -17.31 -7.03 -10.56
N GLY A 226 -18.27 -7.95 -10.47
CA GLY A 226 -19.04 -8.21 -9.26
C GLY A 226 -18.16 -8.68 -8.09
N ILE A 227 -17.19 -9.56 -8.32
CA ILE A 227 -16.21 -9.98 -7.31
C ILE A 227 -15.40 -8.77 -6.82
N GLY A 228 -14.91 -7.93 -7.75
CA GLY A 228 -14.20 -6.70 -7.42
C GLY A 228 -15.05 -5.73 -6.59
N LEU A 229 -16.28 -5.44 -7.02
CA LEU A 229 -17.21 -4.57 -6.28
C LEU A 229 -17.55 -5.15 -4.91
N LEU A 230 -17.73 -6.46 -4.80
CA LEU A 230 -18.07 -7.13 -3.57
C LEU A 230 -16.99 -6.93 -2.51
N VAL A 231 -15.73 -7.22 -2.86
CA VAL A 231 -14.61 -7.03 -1.93
C VAL A 231 -14.37 -5.56 -1.64
N SER A 232 -14.49 -4.67 -2.64
CA SER A 232 -14.31 -3.23 -2.42
C SER A 232 -15.33 -2.64 -1.48
N LEU A 233 -16.62 -2.99 -1.63
CA LEU A 233 -17.65 -2.50 -0.73
C LEU A 233 -17.49 -3.06 0.69
N ALA A 234 -17.10 -4.33 0.81
CA ALA A 234 -16.76 -4.91 2.11
C ALA A 234 -15.53 -4.23 2.73
N ASP A 235 -14.52 -3.91 1.92
CA ASP A 235 -13.30 -3.24 2.35
C ASP A 235 -13.55 -1.80 2.78
N ILE A 236 -14.36 -1.05 2.03
CA ILE A 236 -14.84 0.28 2.43
C ILE A 236 -15.59 0.18 3.76
N ALA A 237 -16.44 -0.84 3.95
CA ALA A 237 -17.21 -0.99 5.17
C ALA A 237 -16.34 -1.39 6.39
N VAL A 238 -15.31 -2.21 6.19
CA VAL A 238 -14.51 -2.80 7.27
C VAL A 238 -13.17 -2.10 7.51
N ALA A 239 -12.71 -1.30 6.54
CA ALA A 239 -11.39 -0.65 6.51
C ALA A 239 -10.21 -1.61 6.69
N ASN A 240 -10.38 -2.86 6.26
CA ASN A 240 -9.39 -3.92 6.38
C ASN A 240 -9.52 -4.90 5.21
N ASN A 241 -8.59 -4.78 4.27
CA ASN A 241 -8.48 -5.60 3.07
C ASN A 241 -8.48 -7.11 3.35
N THR A 242 -7.70 -7.59 4.33
CA THR A 242 -7.65 -9.02 4.68
C THR A 242 -9.00 -9.53 5.15
N VAL A 243 -9.67 -8.80 6.06
CA VAL A 243 -10.97 -9.19 6.59
C VAL A 243 -12.03 -9.16 5.48
N ALA A 244 -12.01 -8.13 4.63
CA ALA A 244 -12.92 -8.02 3.49
C ALA A 244 -12.78 -9.21 2.52
N ILE A 245 -11.55 -9.63 2.20
CA ILE A 245 -11.29 -10.81 1.36
C ILE A 245 -11.84 -12.08 2.01
N ILE A 246 -11.63 -12.28 3.32
CA ILE A 246 -12.11 -13.48 4.02
C ILE A 246 -13.64 -13.57 3.97
N ILE A 247 -14.32 -12.46 4.26
CA ILE A 247 -15.79 -12.42 4.27
C ILE A 247 -16.38 -12.68 2.88
N THR A 248 -15.77 -12.08 1.85
CA THR A 248 -16.31 -12.12 0.47
C THR A 248 -15.79 -13.29 -0.36
N GLY A 249 -14.72 -13.95 0.08
CA GLY A 249 -14.00 -14.96 -0.70
C GLY A 249 -14.82 -16.21 -1.01
N GLY A 250 -15.54 -16.76 -0.02
CA GLY A 250 -16.39 -17.93 -0.23
C GLY A 250 -17.53 -17.68 -1.21
N ILE A 251 -18.06 -16.45 -1.23
CA ILE A 251 -19.13 -16.04 -2.15
C ILE A 251 -18.56 -15.79 -3.55
N SER A 252 -17.40 -15.15 -3.62
CA SER A 252 -16.66 -14.93 -4.87
C SER A 252 -16.29 -16.24 -5.57
N LYS A 253 -15.97 -17.28 -4.78
CA LYS A 253 -15.76 -18.64 -5.30
C LYS A 253 -17.03 -19.21 -5.93
N LYS A 254 -18.18 -19.15 -5.24
CA LYS A 254 -19.48 -19.60 -5.78
C LYS A 254 -19.88 -18.84 -7.05
N ILE A 255 -19.66 -17.51 -7.07
CA ILE A 255 -19.89 -16.67 -8.25
C ILE A 255 -19.00 -17.13 -9.40
N SER A 256 -17.73 -17.42 -9.13
CA SER A 256 -16.76 -17.84 -10.13
C SER A 256 -17.13 -19.18 -10.75
N GLU A 257 -17.46 -20.18 -9.92
CA GLU A 257 -17.89 -21.51 -10.36
C GLU A 257 -19.17 -21.43 -11.22
N LYS A 258 -20.17 -20.66 -10.79
CA LYS A 258 -21.43 -20.49 -11.54
C LYS A 258 -21.24 -19.78 -12.88
N ASN A 259 -20.27 -18.88 -13.00
CA ASN A 259 -20.05 -18.05 -14.18
C ASN A 259 -18.81 -18.44 -15.00
N ASN A 260 -18.20 -19.60 -14.71
CA ASN A 260 -17.00 -20.11 -15.38
C ASN A 260 -15.83 -19.10 -15.40
N VAL A 261 -15.60 -18.42 -14.26
CA VAL A 261 -14.42 -17.58 -14.01
C VAL A 261 -13.33 -18.46 -13.40
N ASP A 262 -12.09 -18.35 -13.90
CA ASP A 262 -10.96 -19.10 -13.34
C ASP A 262 -10.67 -18.60 -11.92
N LEU A 263 -10.54 -19.53 -10.96
CA LEU A 263 -10.36 -19.20 -9.54
C LEU A 263 -9.05 -18.46 -9.27
N ARG A 264 -8.03 -18.61 -10.12
CA ARG A 264 -6.77 -17.85 -10.04
C ARG A 264 -7.03 -16.38 -10.34
N GLU A 265 -7.90 -16.10 -11.31
CA GLU A 265 -8.35 -14.74 -11.62
C GLU A 265 -9.22 -14.17 -10.49
N SER A 266 -10.11 -14.97 -9.92
CA SER A 266 -10.93 -14.56 -8.76
C SER A 266 -10.03 -14.13 -7.59
N ALA A 267 -9.00 -14.92 -7.26
CA ALA A 267 -8.06 -14.59 -6.19
C ALA A 267 -7.30 -13.29 -6.48
N ALA A 268 -6.86 -13.09 -7.73
CA ALA A 268 -6.18 -11.86 -8.16
C ALA A 268 -7.12 -10.63 -8.07
N ILE A 269 -8.36 -10.76 -8.53
CA ILE A 269 -9.35 -9.67 -8.49
C ILE A 269 -9.70 -9.30 -7.05
N LEU A 270 -9.92 -10.27 -6.17
CA LEU A 270 -10.17 -10.03 -4.75
C LEU A 270 -9.06 -9.20 -4.12
N ASP A 271 -7.82 -9.62 -4.31
CA ASP A 271 -6.66 -8.94 -3.75
C ASP A 271 -6.46 -7.55 -4.35
N ILE A 272 -6.48 -7.41 -5.69
CA ILE A 272 -6.26 -6.14 -6.37
C ILE A 272 -7.34 -5.11 -5.98
N PHE A 273 -8.63 -5.48 -6.00
CA PHE A 273 -9.70 -4.54 -5.67
C PHE A 273 -9.67 -4.13 -4.18
N SER A 274 -9.34 -5.05 -3.27
CA SER A 274 -9.11 -4.67 -1.87
C SER A 274 -7.91 -3.74 -1.71
N CYS A 275 -6.82 -3.97 -2.45
CA CYS A 275 -5.64 -3.12 -2.44
C CYS A 275 -5.96 -1.71 -2.94
N ILE A 276 -6.69 -1.58 -4.05
CA ILE A 276 -7.09 -0.27 -4.60
C ILE A 276 -7.88 0.53 -3.57
N PHE A 277 -8.93 -0.07 -3.01
CA PHE A 277 -9.87 0.65 -2.16
C PHE A 277 -9.32 0.91 -0.76
N GLN A 278 -8.57 -0.03 -0.18
CA GLN A 278 -7.88 0.18 1.10
C GLN A 278 -6.93 1.38 1.04
N GLY A 279 -6.29 1.63 -0.12
CA GLY A 279 -5.46 2.81 -0.32
C GLY A 279 -6.25 4.11 -0.53
N LEU A 280 -7.50 4.04 -1.00
CA LEU A 280 -8.35 5.20 -1.30
C LEU A 280 -9.18 5.66 -0.09
N ILE A 281 -9.49 4.78 0.86
CA ILE A 281 -10.35 5.12 1.99
C ILE A 281 -9.66 6.10 2.96
N PRO A 282 -10.26 7.28 3.24
CA PRO A 282 -9.66 8.27 4.14
C PRO A 282 -9.40 7.77 5.57
N TYR A 283 -10.20 6.80 6.00
CA TYR A 283 -10.20 6.22 7.35
C TYR A 283 -9.51 4.86 7.42
N GLY A 284 -8.86 4.41 6.34
CA GLY A 284 -8.05 3.19 6.35
C GLY A 284 -6.72 3.41 7.06
N ALA A 285 -6.18 2.35 7.69
CA ALA A 285 -4.95 2.42 8.46
C ALA A 285 -3.77 2.99 7.64
N GLN A 286 -3.61 2.58 6.39
CA GLN A 286 -2.56 3.07 5.49
C GLN A 286 -2.64 4.59 5.29
N MET A 287 -3.84 5.11 4.99
CA MET A 287 -4.06 6.54 4.76
C MET A 287 -3.83 7.33 6.05
N LEU A 288 -4.45 6.90 7.15
CA LEU A 288 -4.37 7.59 8.43
C LEU A 288 -2.93 7.66 8.95
N ILE A 289 -2.18 6.56 8.89
CA ILE A 289 -0.78 6.53 9.32
C ILE A 289 0.08 7.45 8.43
N LEU A 290 -0.09 7.37 7.11
CA LEU A 290 0.69 8.18 6.18
C LEU A 290 0.46 9.69 6.38
N LEU A 291 -0.80 10.10 6.52
CA LEU A 291 -1.16 11.48 6.80
C LEU A 291 -0.76 11.90 8.20
N GLY A 292 -0.75 10.98 9.16
CA GLY A 292 -0.25 11.22 10.51
C GLY A 292 1.19 11.69 10.58
N PHE A 293 2.05 11.21 9.68
CA PHE A 293 3.41 11.72 9.57
C PHE A 293 3.49 13.13 8.99
N ALA A 294 2.53 13.50 8.13
CA ALA A 294 2.48 14.81 7.50
C ALA A 294 1.77 15.87 8.38
N GLY A 295 1.03 15.44 9.41
CA GLY A 295 0.18 16.31 10.21
C GLY A 295 -0.86 17.04 9.35
N ASP A 296 -1.12 18.30 9.66
CA ASP A 296 -2.12 19.13 8.95
C ASP A 296 -1.67 19.61 7.56
N LYS A 297 -0.51 19.18 7.06
CA LYS A 297 0.05 19.67 5.79
C LYS A 297 -0.65 19.11 4.55
N VAL A 298 -1.28 17.94 4.67
CA VAL A 298 -1.93 17.25 3.54
C VAL A 298 -3.27 16.68 4.00
N ALA A 299 -4.34 17.07 3.32
CA ALA A 299 -5.66 16.48 3.52
C ALA A 299 -5.84 15.24 2.63
N PRO A 300 -6.68 14.25 3.04
CA PRO A 300 -7.01 13.11 2.19
C PRO A 300 -7.53 13.51 0.79
N THR A 301 -8.28 14.61 0.71
CA THR A 301 -8.83 15.14 -0.55
C THR A 301 -7.76 15.63 -1.53
N GLN A 302 -6.57 16.00 -1.04
CA GLN A 302 -5.43 16.39 -1.88
C GLN A 302 -4.62 15.17 -2.31
N LEU A 303 -4.55 14.14 -1.45
CA LEU A 303 -3.74 12.95 -1.71
C LEU A 303 -4.46 11.94 -2.62
N ILE A 304 -5.75 11.69 -2.41
CA ILE A 304 -6.53 10.68 -3.15
C ILE A 304 -6.45 10.86 -4.68
N PRO A 305 -6.61 12.06 -5.26
CA PRO A 305 -6.47 12.27 -6.70
C PRO A 305 -5.07 11.95 -7.25
N LEU A 306 -4.05 11.96 -6.39
CA LEU A 306 -2.64 11.71 -6.74
C LEU A 306 -2.23 10.25 -6.57
N LEU A 307 -3.13 9.36 -6.12
CA LEU A 307 -2.91 7.92 -6.00
C LEU A 307 -2.89 7.22 -7.37
N TRP A 308 -2.01 7.69 -8.25
CA TRP A 308 -1.93 7.26 -9.65
C TRP A 308 -1.71 5.77 -9.78
N TYR A 309 -0.95 5.14 -8.89
CA TYR A 309 -0.79 3.69 -8.91
C TYR A 309 -2.12 2.95 -8.73
N GLN A 310 -2.90 3.28 -7.70
CA GLN A 310 -4.19 2.65 -7.42
C GLN A 310 -5.19 2.91 -8.54
N LEU A 311 -5.24 4.15 -9.05
CA LEU A 311 -6.12 4.51 -10.16
C LEU A 311 -5.76 3.74 -11.44
N LEU A 312 -4.47 3.68 -11.78
CA LEU A 312 -3.99 2.93 -12.93
C LEU A 312 -4.18 1.42 -12.76
N LEU A 313 -3.93 0.89 -11.55
CA LEU A 313 -4.18 -0.51 -11.24
C LEU A 313 -5.65 -0.87 -11.46
N GLY A 314 -6.58 0.00 -11.04
CA GLY A 314 -8.01 -0.14 -11.33
C GLY A 314 -8.29 -0.17 -12.84
N ILE A 315 -7.74 0.79 -13.59
CA ILE A 315 -7.90 0.85 -15.06
C ILE A 315 -7.36 -0.43 -15.72
N PHE A 316 -6.14 -0.85 -15.41
CA PHE A 316 -5.53 -2.06 -15.99
C PHE A 316 -6.28 -3.34 -15.61
N THR A 317 -6.86 -3.39 -14.41
CA THR A 317 -7.70 -4.52 -13.98
C THR A 317 -9.02 -4.55 -14.75
N LEU A 318 -9.65 -3.40 -14.98
CA LEU A 318 -10.85 -3.32 -15.83
C LEU A 318 -10.53 -3.72 -17.27
N ILE A 319 -9.40 -3.25 -17.82
CA ILE A 319 -8.91 -3.68 -19.15
C ILE A 319 -8.74 -5.20 -19.20
N TYR A 320 -8.12 -5.80 -18.17
CA TYR A 320 -7.96 -7.25 -18.04
C TYR A 320 -9.31 -8.00 -18.03
N ILE A 321 -10.32 -7.45 -17.35
CA ILE A 321 -11.67 -8.03 -17.26
C ILE A 321 -12.41 -7.92 -18.60
N PHE A 322 -12.35 -6.76 -19.26
CA PHE A 322 -13.16 -6.47 -20.45
C PHE A 322 -12.56 -6.98 -21.76
N ILE A 323 -11.23 -7.20 -21.83
CA ILE A 323 -10.50 -7.70 -23.00
C ILE A 323 -10.10 -9.18 -22.79
N PRO A 324 -10.90 -10.16 -23.27
CA PRO A 324 -10.68 -11.58 -22.97
C PRO A 324 -9.39 -12.16 -23.53
N GLN A 325 -8.79 -11.53 -24.55
CA GLN A 325 -7.50 -11.92 -25.11
C GLN A 325 -6.37 -11.78 -24.08
N ILE A 326 -6.42 -10.74 -23.24
CA ILE A 326 -5.41 -10.45 -22.22
C ILE A 326 -5.49 -11.50 -21.11
N SER A 327 -6.69 -11.74 -20.59
CA SER A 327 -6.96 -12.79 -19.60
C SER A 327 -6.55 -14.17 -20.10
N ARG A 328 -6.92 -14.56 -21.32
CA ARG A 328 -6.49 -15.84 -21.92
C ARG A 328 -4.98 -15.95 -22.08
N LYS A 329 -4.30 -14.87 -22.47
CA LYS A 329 -2.84 -14.85 -22.61
C LYS A 329 -2.17 -15.04 -21.26
N ALA A 330 -2.62 -14.33 -20.23
CA ALA A 330 -2.10 -14.49 -18.86
C ALA A 330 -2.28 -15.93 -18.34
N LEU A 331 -3.45 -16.52 -18.54
CA LEU A 331 -3.73 -17.92 -18.18
C LEU A 331 -2.85 -18.91 -18.97
N SER A 332 -2.69 -18.71 -20.28
CA SER A 332 -1.83 -19.59 -21.09
C SER A 332 -0.36 -19.59 -20.66
N ILE A 333 0.14 -18.47 -20.12
CA ILE A 333 1.51 -18.37 -19.57
C ILE A 333 1.62 -19.18 -18.28
N LEU A 334 0.55 -19.26 -17.49
CA LEU A 334 0.49 -20.08 -16.28
C LEU A 334 0.49 -21.57 -16.63
N ASP A 335 -0.39 -21.98 -17.54
CA ASP A 335 -0.63 -23.38 -17.86
C ASP A 335 0.59 -24.05 -18.51
N LYS A 336 1.31 -23.34 -19.41
CA LYS A 336 2.58 -23.81 -20.01
C LYS A 336 3.70 -24.11 -19.01
N ASN A 337 3.62 -23.58 -17.79
CA ASN A 337 4.60 -23.83 -16.75
C ASN A 337 4.22 -25.01 -15.84
N VAL A 338 2.98 -25.51 -15.93
CA VAL A 338 2.52 -26.71 -15.22
C VAL A 338 2.91 -27.96 -16.00
N GLU A 339 2.81 -27.93 -17.33
CA GLU A 339 3.21 -29.05 -18.21
C GLU A 339 4.72 -29.34 -18.25
N LYS A 340 5.55 -28.46 -17.66
CA LYS A 340 7.01 -28.63 -17.58
C LYS A 340 7.50 -29.20 -16.23
N LYS A 341 6.59 -29.55 -15.33
CA LYS A 341 6.89 -30.20 -14.05
C LYS A 341 6.30 -31.60 -14.04
#